data_AF-A0A928RKW3-F1
#
_entry.id   AF-A0A928RKW3-F1
#
_cell.length_a   1.000
_cell.length_b   1.000
_cell.length_c   1.000
_cell.angle_alpha   90.00
_cell.angle_beta   90.00
_cell.angle_gamma   90.00
#
_symmetry.space_group_name_H-M   'P 1'
#
loop_
_entity.id
_entity.type
_entity.pdbx_description
1 polymer ?
#
loop_
_entity_poly.entity_id
_entity_poly.type
_entity_poly.pdbx_seq_one_letter_code
_entity_poly.pdbx_strand_id
1 'polypeptide(L)'
;MNVIKAFENVFVYANCDAKCDIKKEEIEKGKFEYTFFLKWNEDEAKKSDLNGVEIRYVLPLTDAAHLWTPNCRTKRIIDAEWRTKNQTMMTIGAPVACVFNEDEKNRYTFASSETKKTTNLEVGVDEHTSSIFGKLKIGLKQYTNKNEHTVKILFIDDDIMYNEALDYVRLWWEKGIKPVVPPESAKMPVYSSWYNFHQKITDDALVKECHLARDMGFEMIIVDEGWETSDASGGFYYCGDWEAASSKIKNMASFVKDVHSAGLKCLLWFSIPFVGYKSKAWEKYKDKMLYKIDRLGTGVLDPRYPDVREYLISTYENALKNYDLDGFKLDFIDRFTIIGENKITDEMDYVCVQEAADRLMTDVISRLKSIKEDVLIEFRQSYIGPEMRKYASMFRVNDCPNDFVSNRIGICDLRLISGNTLVHSDMLMWNDEEISENAAKQILNSIFGVIQLSKKLETMKENHKKMTSFWIDFAIKNKKVLLDSKFYAYEPQNLYPVIKAFDEKDEIIAVYSKNKVINPDLNKNVKIINATSD
;
A
#
# COMPACT_ATOMS: atom_id res chain seq x y z
N MET A 1 -23.83 3.20 -22.73
CA MET A 1 -23.02 2.19 -23.45
C MET A 1 -23.97 1.16 -24.03
N ASN A 2 -23.62 0.52 -25.14
CA ASN A 2 -24.42 -0.54 -25.76
C ASN A 2 -23.90 -1.91 -25.29
N VAL A 3 -24.80 -2.88 -25.09
CA VAL A 3 -24.40 -4.26 -24.81
C VAL A 3 -23.78 -4.85 -26.08
N ILE A 4 -22.53 -5.29 -25.99
CA ILE A 4 -21.79 -5.94 -27.09
C ILE A 4 -21.69 -7.46 -26.90
N LYS A 5 -21.88 -7.95 -25.66
CA LYS A 5 -21.93 -9.38 -25.33
C LYS A 5 -22.75 -9.60 -24.05
N ALA A 6 -23.49 -10.69 -24.01
CA ALA A 6 -24.12 -11.21 -22.79
C ALA A 6 -23.80 -12.70 -22.66
N PHE A 7 -23.51 -13.16 -21.45
CA PHE A 7 -23.19 -14.55 -21.13
C PHE A 7 -23.59 -14.84 -19.68
N GLU A 8 -24.57 -15.72 -19.47
CA GLU A 8 -25.15 -15.98 -18.14
C GLU A 8 -25.61 -14.67 -17.46
N ASN A 9 -25.02 -14.35 -16.31
CA ASN A 9 -25.23 -13.15 -15.51
C ASN A 9 -24.22 -12.03 -15.79
N VAL A 10 -23.41 -12.18 -16.86
CA VAL A 10 -22.35 -11.25 -17.25
C VAL A 10 -22.75 -10.50 -18.51
N PHE A 11 -22.60 -9.18 -18.47
CA PHE A 11 -22.88 -8.26 -19.57
C PHE A 11 -21.63 -7.44 -19.85
N VAL A 12 -21.29 -7.31 -21.13
CA VAL A 12 -20.18 -6.47 -21.60
C VAL A 12 -20.75 -5.33 -22.41
N TYR A 13 -20.42 -4.11 -22.00
CA TYR A 13 -20.86 -2.89 -22.65
C TYR A 13 -19.68 -2.13 -23.25
N ALA A 14 -19.92 -1.39 -24.34
CA ALA A 14 -18.97 -0.46 -24.91
C ALA A 14 -19.66 0.81 -25.43
N ASN A 15 -18.90 1.90 -25.57
CA ASN A 15 -19.33 3.16 -26.20
C ASN A 15 -18.51 3.52 -27.46
N CYS A 16 -17.75 2.57 -27.99
CA CYS A 16 -17.12 2.61 -29.31
C CYS A 16 -17.31 1.25 -30.02
N ASP A 17 -16.91 1.14 -31.28
CA ASP A 17 -16.89 -0.14 -32.00
C ASP A 17 -15.92 -1.12 -31.32
N ALA A 18 -16.50 -2.04 -30.53
CA ALA A 18 -15.80 -3.05 -29.79
C ALA A 18 -16.58 -4.37 -29.78
N LYS A 19 -15.83 -5.47 -29.70
CA LYS A 19 -16.32 -6.85 -29.66
C LYS A 19 -15.68 -7.58 -28.49
N CYS A 20 -16.40 -8.55 -27.95
CA CYS A 20 -15.94 -9.36 -26.84
C CYS A 20 -16.34 -10.82 -27.02
N ASP A 21 -15.38 -11.71 -26.82
CA ASP A 21 -15.63 -13.12 -26.56
C ASP A 21 -15.29 -13.47 -25.12
N ILE A 22 -16.03 -14.43 -24.55
CA ILE A 22 -15.95 -14.79 -23.14
C ILE A 22 -15.70 -16.30 -23.04
N LYS A 23 -14.70 -16.69 -22.25
CA LYS A 23 -14.47 -18.07 -21.82
C LYS A 23 -14.61 -18.14 -20.31
N LYS A 24 -15.42 -19.05 -19.80
CA LYS A 24 -15.55 -19.38 -18.37
C LYS A 24 -14.86 -20.71 -18.08
N GLU A 25 -14.10 -20.78 -17.00
CA GLU A 25 -13.45 -21.98 -16.51
C GLU A 25 -13.63 -22.07 -14.99
N GLU A 26 -14.08 -23.23 -14.49
CA GLU A 26 -14.10 -23.52 -13.06
C GLU A 26 -12.73 -24.08 -12.68
N ILE A 27 -11.94 -23.31 -11.94
CA ILE A 27 -10.57 -23.69 -11.56
C ILE A 27 -10.61 -24.67 -10.38
N GLU A 28 -11.48 -24.37 -9.43
CA GLU A 28 -11.83 -25.18 -8.27
C GLU A 28 -13.33 -25.01 -8.01
N LYS A 29 -13.93 -25.92 -7.26
CA LYS A 29 -15.34 -25.81 -6.86
C LYS A 29 -15.63 -24.39 -6.34
N GLY A 30 -16.62 -23.72 -6.92
CA GLY A 30 -17.07 -22.35 -6.56
C GLY A 30 -16.04 -21.23 -6.79
N LYS A 31 -15.02 -21.49 -7.62
CA LYS A 31 -14.00 -20.53 -8.05
C LYS A 31 -13.87 -20.55 -9.56
N PHE A 32 -14.32 -19.46 -10.19
CA PHE A 32 -14.40 -19.34 -11.64
C PHE A 32 -13.46 -18.27 -12.17
N GLU A 33 -12.79 -18.56 -13.28
CA GLU A 33 -12.07 -17.57 -14.06
C GLU A 33 -12.81 -17.30 -15.37
N TYR A 34 -13.19 -16.04 -15.55
CA TYR A 34 -13.76 -15.52 -16.79
C TYR A 34 -12.66 -14.80 -17.55
N THR A 35 -12.34 -15.28 -18.75
CA THR A 35 -11.41 -14.63 -19.69
C THR A 35 -12.21 -13.87 -20.74
N PHE A 36 -11.95 -12.57 -20.84
CA PHE A 36 -12.60 -11.66 -21.80
C PHE A 36 -11.59 -11.29 -22.89
N PHE A 37 -11.88 -11.67 -24.13
CA PHE A 37 -11.09 -11.34 -25.31
C PHE A 37 -11.70 -10.11 -25.98
N LEU A 38 -11.15 -8.94 -25.67
CA LEU A 38 -11.63 -7.65 -26.15
C LEU A 38 -10.95 -7.29 -27.46
N LYS A 39 -11.71 -6.81 -28.44
CA LYS A 39 -11.22 -6.21 -29.69
C LYS A 39 -11.95 -4.90 -29.96
N TRP A 40 -11.29 -3.90 -30.51
CA TRP A 40 -11.90 -2.60 -30.78
C TRP A 40 -11.31 -1.90 -32.01
N ASN A 41 -12.03 -0.92 -32.52
CA ASN A 41 -11.50 0.04 -33.49
C ASN A 41 -10.61 1.07 -32.76
N GLU A 42 -9.32 1.09 -33.09
CA GLU A 42 -8.33 1.94 -32.42
C GLU A 42 -8.59 3.44 -32.64
N ASP A 43 -8.95 3.85 -33.86
CA ASP A 43 -9.21 5.25 -34.18
C ASP A 43 -10.42 5.78 -33.40
N GLU A 44 -11.45 4.95 -33.20
CA GLU A 44 -12.56 5.33 -32.34
C GLU A 44 -12.16 5.37 -30.86
N ALA A 45 -11.43 4.36 -30.37
CA ALA A 45 -11.00 4.31 -28.97
C ALA A 45 -10.20 5.55 -28.55
N LYS A 46 -9.40 6.13 -29.46
CA LYS A 46 -8.58 7.33 -29.19
C LYS A 46 -9.35 8.66 -29.19
N LYS A 47 -10.55 8.73 -29.78
CA LYS A 47 -11.31 9.98 -29.94
C LYS A 47 -11.77 10.62 -28.61
N SER A 48 -11.90 9.83 -27.54
CA SER A 48 -12.39 10.32 -26.25
C SER A 48 -11.83 9.51 -25.09
N ASP A 49 -11.47 10.18 -23.99
CA ASP A 49 -11.10 9.53 -22.73
C ASP A 49 -12.26 8.73 -22.10
N LEU A 50 -13.50 8.97 -22.55
CA LEU A 50 -14.68 8.22 -22.12
C LEU A 50 -14.81 6.87 -22.83
N ASN A 51 -14.12 6.65 -23.96
CA ASN A 51 -14.26 5.42 -24.74
C ASN A 51 -13.64 4.24 -24.01
N GLY A 52 -14.44 3.20 -23.80
CA GLY A 52 -14.12 2.14 -22.85
C GLY A 52 -15.02 0.91 -22.99
N VAL A 53 -14.60 -0.14 -22.31
CA VAL A 53 -15.38 -1.36 -22.11
C VAL A 53 -15.75 -1.47 -20.63
N GLU A 54 -16.98 -1.91 -20.37
CA GLU A 54 -17.49 -2.22 -19.04
C GLU A 54 -17.89 -3.69 -19.00
N ILE A 55 -17.33 -4.44 -18.06
CA ILE A 55 -17.72 -5.83 -17.77
C ILE A 55 -18.53 -5.80 -16.48
N ARG A 56 -19.77 -6.26 -16.51
CA ARG A 56 -20.72 -6.20 -15.40
C ARG A 56 -21.32 -7.57 -15.10
N TYR A 57 -21.17 -8.02 -13.86
CA TYR A 57 -21.90 -9.13 -13.27
C TYR A 57 -23.16 -8.59 -12.60
N VAL A 58 -24.29 -9.28 -12.74
CA VAL A 58 -25.54 -8.96 -12.05
C VAL A 58 -26.01 -10.20 -11.31
N LEU A 59 -26.00 -10.15 -9.98
CA LEU A 59 -26.21 -11.31 -9.10
C LEU A 59 -27.34 -11.04 -8.10
N PRO A 60 -28.04 -12.07 -7.60
CA PRO A 60 -29.00 -11.89 -6.53
C PRO A 60 -28.34 -11.30 -5.28
N LEU A 61 -28.97 -10.27 -4.69
CA LEU A 61 -28.58 -9.74 -3.38
C LEU A 61 -29.21 -10.61 -2.29
N THR A 62 -28.63 -11.79 -2.06
CA THR A 62 -29.10 -12.76 -1.06
C THR A 62 -28.00 -13.01 -0.04
N ASP A 63 -28.34 -12.87 1.25
CA ASP A 63 -27.42 -13.10 2.37
C ASP A 63 -26.10 -12.34 2.23
N ALA A 64 -26.15 -11.10 1.76
CA ALA A 64 -24.99 -10.22 1.59
C ALA A 64 -25.24 -8.93 2.40
N ALA A 65 -24.28 -8.56 3.26
CA ALA A 65 -24.45 -7.46 4.21
C ALA A 65 -23.38 -6.37 4.05
N HIS A 66 -22.15 -6.76 3.72
CA HIS A 66 -20.99 -5.89 3.78
C HIS A 66 -20.09 -6.01 2.56
N LEU A 67 -19.25 -5.01 2.37
CA LEU A 67 -18.25 -4.93 1.30
C LEU A 67 -16.88 -4.60 1.90
N TRP A 68 -15.87 -5.36 1.47
CA TRP A 68 -14.47 -5.07 1.69
C TRP A 68 -13.78 -4.73 0.38
N THR A 69 -12.99 -3.66 0.37
CA THR A 69 -12.02 -3.34 -0.70
C THR A 69 -10.71 -2.85 -0.08
N PRO A 70 -9.56 -2.93 -0.76
CA PRO A 70 -8.25 -2.66 -0.15
C PRO A 70 -8.08 -1.26 0.47
N ASN A 71 -8.83 -0.26 0.01
CA ASN A 71 -8.76 1.13 0.47
C ASN A 71 -10.05 1.60 1.16
N CYS A 72 -10.93 0.68 1.58
CA CYS A 72 -12.22 1.06 2.15
C CYS A 72 -12.14 1.73 3.53
N ARG A 73 -10.97 1.71 4.20
CA ARG A 73 -10.72 2.35 5.52
C ARG A 73 -11.73 1.90 6.56
N THR A 74 -12.64 2.75 7.03
CA THR A 74 -13.69 2.37 8.01
C THR A 74 -15.01 1.99 7.34
N LYS A 75 -15.14 2.16 6.03
CA LYS A 75 -16.38 1.95 5.29
C LYS A 75 -16.54 0.47 4.95
N ARG A 76 -17.50 -0.20 5.59
CA ARG A 76 -17.77 -1.65 5.45
C ARG A 76 -19.22 -1.92 5.00
N ILE A 77 -19.70 -1.10 4.07
CA ILE A 77 -21.09 -1.11 3.61
C ILE A 77 -21.16 -1.39 2.11
N ILE A 78 -22.25 -2.02 1.68
CA ILE A 78 -22.60 -2.12 0.26
C ILE A 78 -23.37 -0.84 -0.11
N ASP A 79 -22.80 0.00 -0.96
CA ASP A 79 -23.44 1.24 -1.40
C ASP A 79 -24.38 1.02 -2.59
N ALA A 80 -25.28 1.97 -2.82
CA ALA A 80 -26.02 2.06 -4.07
C ALA A 80 -25.09 2.39 -5.25
N GLU A 81 -25.40 1.90 -6.44
CA GLU A 81 -24.55 2.02 -7.64
C GLU A 81 -23.96 3.43 -7.85
N TRP A 82 -24.79 4.46 -7.75
CA TRP A 82 -24.44 5.85 -8.03
C TRP A 82 -23.45 6.47 -7.01
N ARG A 83 -23.16 5.79 -5.89
CA ARG A 83 -22.11 6.18 -4.93
C ARG A 83 -20.83 5.37 -5.06
N THR A 84 -20.84 4.29 -5.83
CA THR A 84 -19.67 3.42 -5.96
C THR A 84 -18.57 4.13 -6.74
N LYS A 85 -17.39 4.22 -6.13
CA LYS A 85 -16.18 4.75 -6.76
C LYS A 85 -14.98 4.02 -6.18
N ASN A 86 -14.30 3.25 -7.02
CA ASN A 86 -13.09 2.55 -6.64
C ASN A 86 -12.21 2.40 -7.89
N GLN A 87 -11.36 3.41 -8.09
CA GLN A 87 -10.36 3.39 -9.15
C GLN A 87 -9.15 2.60 -8.67
N THR A 88 -8.65 1.73 -9.53
CA THR A 88 -7.52 0.84 -9.26
C THR A 88 -6.51 0.95 -10.39
N MET A 89 -5.23 0.96 -10.03
CA MET A 89 -4.09 0.96 -10.94
C MET A 89 -2.86 0.45 -10.19
N MET A 90 -1.72 0.27 -10.87
CA MET A 90 -0.49 -0.17 -10.21
C MET A 90 -0.18 0.65 -8.95
N THR A 91 -0.29 1.97 -9.07
CA THR A 91 0.04 2.91 -8.00
C THR A 91 -1.13 3.27 -7.06
N ILE A 92 -2.31 2.65 -7.20
CA ILE A 92 -3.47 2.91 -6.31
C ILE A 92 -4.31 1.64 -6.12
N GLY A 93 -4.34 1.13 -4.90
CA GLY A 93 -5.19 0.01 -4.46
C GLY A 93 -4.86 -1.31 -5.13
N ALA A 94 -5.79 -2.27 -5.03
CA ALA A 94 -5.77 -3.51 -5.78
C ALA A 94 -7.17 -3.76 -6.37
N PRO A 95 -7.28 -4.36 -7.57
CA PRO A 95 -8.56 -4.57 -8.24
C PRO A 95 -9.25 -5.81 -7.68
N VAL A 96 -9.66 -5.75 -6.40
CA VAL A 96 -10.44 -6.77 -5.71
C VAL A 96 -11.55 -6.14 -4.86
N ALA A 97 -12.68 -6.84 -4.78
CA ALA A 97 -13.79 -6.52 -3.91
C ALA A 97 -14.42 -7.81 -3.38
N CYS A 98 -14.66 -7.88 -2.06
CA CYS A 98 -15.26 -9.04 -1.40
C CYS A 98 -16.55 -8.63 -0.70
N VAL A 99 -17.66 -9.23 -1.13
CA VAL A 99 -18.97 -9.12 -0.51
C VAL A 99 -19.11 -10.27 0.48
N PHE A 100 -19.50 -9.96 1.71
CA PHE A 100 -19.63 -10.95 2.78
C PHE A 100 -20.89 -10.72 3.61
N ASN A 101 -21.32 -11.76 4.32
CA ASN A 101 -22.50 -11.75 5.19
C ASN A 101 -22.14 -11.44 6.66
N GLU A 102 -23.14 -11.47 7.55
CA GLU A 102 -22.93 -11.20 8.99
C GLU A 102 -22.04 -12.26 9.68
N ASP A 103 -22.00 -13.49 9.15
CA ASP A 103 -21.14 -14.58 9.61
C ASP A 103 -19.74 -14.54 8.99
N GLU A 104 -19.37 -13.42 8.35
CA GLU A 104 -18.06 -13.20 7.73
C GLU A 104 -17.74 -14.17 6.57
N LYS A 105 -18.77 -14.79 6.01
CA LYS A 105 -18.65 -15.69 4.87
C LYS A 105 -18.68 -14.92 3.56
N ASN A 106 -17.80 -15.29 2.65
CA ASN A 106 -17.81 -14.81 1.27
C ASN A 106 -19.16 -15.12 0.63
N ARG A 107 -19.69 -14.14 -0.09
CA ARG A 107 -20.84 -14.32 -0.98
C ARG A 107 -20.40 -14.13 -2.41
N TYR A 108 -19.71 -13.04 -2.68
CA TYR A 108 -19.15 -12.75 -3.99
C TYR A 108 -17.81 -12.02 -3.85
N THR A 109 -16.74 -12.63 -4.34
CA THR A 109 -15.45 -11.95 -4.51
C THR A 109 -15.14 -11.78 -5.99
N PHE A 110 -14.81 -10.55 -6.38
CA PHE A 110 -14.38 -10.19 -7.74
C PHE A 110 -12.94 -9.72 -7.70
N ALA A 111 -12.09 -10.24 -8.57
CA ALA A 111 -10.74 -9.73 -8.76
C ALA A 111 -10.33 -9.70 -10.22
N SER A 112 -9.64 -8.64 -10.66
CA SER A 112 -9.16 -8.48 -12.04
C SER A 112 -7.70 -8.87 -12.19
N SER A 113 -7.33 -9.41 -13.35
CA SER A 113 -5.93 -9.62 -13.75
C SER A 113 -5.28 -8.35 -14.29
N GLU A 114 -6.05 -7.32 -14.63
CA GLU A 114 -5.49 -6.01 -14.98
C GLU A 114 -5.14 -5.25 -13.71
N THR A 115 -3.90 -5.43 -13.28
CA THR A 115 -3.33 -4.92 -12.03
C THR A 115 -2.43 -3.71 -12.23
N LYS A 116 -2.16 -3.32 -13.49
CA LYS A 116 -1.24 -2.22 -13.83
C LYS A 116 -1.99 -0.97 -14.27
N LYS A 117 -2.85 -1.10 -15.27
CA LYS A 117 -3.54 0.00 -15.93
C LYS A 117 -4.69 0.55 -15.09
N THR A 118 -5.10 1.76 -15.44
CA THR A 118 -6.21 2.43 -14.76
C THR A 118 -7.52 1.74 -15.11
N THR A 119 -8.19 1.25 -14.08
CA THR A 119 -9.50 0.60 -14.14
C THR A 119 -10.39 1.09 -13.00
N ASN A 120 -11.71 0.86 -13.10
CA ASN A 120 -12.62 1.06 -11.97
C ASN A 120 -13.31 -0.26 -11.65
N LEU A 121 -13.07 -0.79 -10.45
CA LEU A 121 -13.77 -1.98 -9.93
C LEU A 121 -14.83 -1.56 -8.92
N GLU A 122 -16.07 -1.46 -9.37
CA GLU A 122 -17.22 -0.99 -8.59
C GLU A 122 -18.11 -2.18 -8.19
N VAL A 123 -18.49 -2.24 -6.91
CA VAL A 123 -19.47 -3.22 -6.39
C VAL A 123 -20.53 -2.47 -5.59
N GLY A 124 -21.79 -2.78 -5.82
CA GLY A 124 -22.89 -2.11 -5.13
C GLY A 124 -24.26 -2.71 -5.43
N VAL A 125 -25.29 -2.11 -4.85
CA VAL A 125 -26.69 -2.50 -5.03
C VAL A 125 -27.28 -1.80 -6.27
N ASP A 126 -27.96 -2.58 -7.10
CA ASP A 126 -28.95 -2.07 -8.06
C ASP A 126 -30.32 -2.07 -7.39
N GLU A 127 -30.78 -0.87 -7.03
CA GLU A 127 -32.03 -0.64 -6.31
C GLU A 127 -33.28 -0.99 -7.13
N HIS A 128 -33.20 -1.01 -8.46
CA HIS A 128 -34.34 -1.30 -9.32
C HIS A 128 -34.67 -2.79 -9.35
N THR A 129 -33.65 -3.64 -9.19
CA THR A 129 -33.77 -5.09 -9.35
C THR A 129 -33.52 -5.85 -8.04
N SER A 130 -33.18 -5.15 -6.95
CA SER A 130 -32.72 -5.78 -5.69
C SER A 130 -31.59 -6.78 -5.93
N SER A 131 -30.67 -6.41 -6.81
CA SER A 131 -29.51 -7.22 -7.18
C SER A 131 -28.23 -6.53 -6.72
N ILE A 132 -27.14 -7.29 -6.68
CA ILE A 132 -25.80 -6.77 -6.50
C ILE A 132 -25.06 -6.85 -7.84
N PHE A 133 -24.27 -5.83 -8.16
CA PHE A 133 -23.41 -5.86 -9.33
C PHE A 133 -21.94 -5.84 -8.94
N GLY A 134 -21.12 -6.49 -9.76
CA GLY A 134 -19.67 -6.32 -9.77
C GLY A 134 -19.26 -5.83 -11.16
N LYS A 135 -18.56 -4.71 -11.24
CA LYS A 135 -18.32 -4.01 -12.51
C LYS A 135 -16.88 -3.56 -12.65
N LEU A 136 -16.22 -3.99 -13.72
CA LEU A 136 -14.90 -3.52 -14.11
C LEU A 136 -15.01 -2.62 -15.34
N LYS A 137 -14.62 -1.34 -15.22
CA LYS A 137 -14.50 -0.42 -16.35
C LYS A 137 -13.04 -0.27 -16.79
N ILE A 138 -12.82 -0.33 -18.09
CA ILE A 138 -11.51 -0.20 -18.73
C ILE A 138 -11.59 0.91 -19.79
N GLY A 139 -10.85 2.00 -19.58
CA GLY A 139 -10.70 3.04 -20.61
C GLY A 139 -9.74 2.56 -21.70
N LEU A 140 -10.10 2.69 -22.98
CA LEU A 140 -9.32 2.12 -24.08
C LEU A 140 -8.18 3.03 -24.57
N LYS A 141 -8.25 4.34 -24.31
CA LYS A 141 -7.22 5.30 -24.77
C LYS A 141 -5.81 5.00 -24.23
N GLN A 142 -5.70 4.32 -23.08
CA GLN A 142 -4.41 3.91 -22.52
C GLN A 142 -3.76 2.71 -23.24
N TYR A 143 -4.45 2.09 -24.20
CA TYR A 143 -3.99 0.96 -25.02
C TYR A 143 -3.63 1.41 -26.45
N THR A 144 -2.94 2.54 -26.59
CA THR A 144 -2.48 3.04 -27.90
C THR A 144 -1.61 2.01 -28.63
N ASN A 145 -1.78 1.93 -29.96
CA ASN A 145 -1.17 0.96 -30.87
C ASN A 145 -1.57 -0.49 -30.58
N LYS A 146 -2.73 -0.65 -29.92
CA LYS A 146 -3.39 -1.94 -29.70
C LYS A 146 -4.86 -1.81 -30.08
N ASN A 147 -5.38 -2.89 -30.64
CA ASN A 147 -6.79 -3.07 -30.98
C ASN A 147 -7.40 -4.30 -30.30
N GLU A 148 -6.63 -4.94 -29.41
CA GLU A 148 -7.07 -6.08 -28.63
C GLU A 148 -6.40 -6.14 -27.25
N HIS A 149 -7.12 -6.71 -26.29
CA HIS A 149 -6.62 -6.96 -24.94
C HIS A 149 -7.38 -8.12 -24.32
N THR A 150 -6.69 -8.91 -23.50
CA THR A 150 -7.30 -9.99 -22.74
C THR A 150 -7.23 -9.63 -21.26
N VAL A 151 -8.38 -9.61 -20.60
CA VAL A 151 -8.48 -9.45 -19.15
C VAL A 151 -9.19 -10.66 -18.56
N LYS A 152 -8.73 -11.10 -17.39
CA LYS A 152 -9.35 -12.17 -16.62
C LYS A 152 -10.00 -11.59 -15.38
N ILE A 153 -11.16 -12.12 -15.03
CA ILE A 153 -11.81 -11.85 -13.75
C ILE A 153 -11.94 -13.16 -13.01
N LEU A 154 -11.35 -13.22 -11.82
CA LEU A 154 -11.60 -14.25 -10.85
C LEU A 154 -12.91 -13.91 -10.11
N PHE A 155 -13.82 -14.88 -10.06
CA PHE A 155 -15.08 -14.81 -9.37
C PHE A 155 -15.18 -15.98 -8.38
N ILE A 156 -15.40 -15.69 -7.10
CA ILE A 156 -15.53 -16.69 -6.03
C ILE A 156 -16.89 -16.55 -5.37
N ASP A 157 -17.70 -17.60 -5.42
CA ASP A 157 -19.00 -17.71 -4.75
C ASP A 157 -19.05 -18.84 -3.71
N ASP A 158 -17.91 -19.48 -3.43
CA ASP A 158 -17.72 -20.42 -2.34
C ASP A 158 -18.14 -19.84 -0.97
N ASP A 159 -18.81 -20.66 -0.16
CA ASP A 159 -19.20 -20.37 1.22
C ASP A 159 -18.02 -20.61 2.19
N ILE A 160 -17.00 -19.78 2.08
CA ILE A 160 -15.77 -19.80 2.88
C ILE A 160 -15.61 -18.50 3.67
N MET A 161 -14.67 -18.44 4.62
CA MET A 161 -14.40 -17.17 5.30
C MET A 161 -13.89 -16.11 4.30
N TYR A 162 -14.28 -14.86 4.47
CA TYR A 162 -13.83 -13.78 3.58
C TYR A 162 -12.29 -13.66 3.54
N ASN A 163 -11.60 -13.93 4.66
CA ASN A 163 -10.14 -14.00 4.75
C ASN A 163 -9.56 -15.01 3.75
N GLU A 164 -10.18 -16.19 3.61
CA GLU A 164 -9.74 -17.27 2.73
C GLU A 164 -10.01 -16.94 1.26
N ALA A 165 -11.14 -16.29 0.96
CA ALA A 165 -11.43 -15.79 -0.39
C ALA A 165 -10.38 -14.77 -0.84
N LEU A 166 -10.03 -13.79 0.02
CA LEU A 166 -9.00 -12.78 -0.27
C LEU A 166 -7.60 -13.38 -0.40
N ASP A 167 -7.25 -14.37 0.45
CA ASP A 167 -5.98 -15.08 0.33
C ASP A 167 -5.89 -15.89 -0.98
N TYR A 168 -7.01 -16.48 -1.44
CA TYR A 168 -7.07 -17.13 -2.74
C TYR A 168 -6.87 -16.13 -3.89
N VAL A 169 -7.48 -14.94 -3.82
CA VAL A 169 -7.22 -13.87 -4.81
C VAL A 169 -5.74 -13.52 -4.87
N ARG A 170 -5.10 -13.36 -3.71
CA ARG A 170 -3.66 -13.11 -3.63
C ARG A 170 -2.86 -14.21 -4.32
N LEU A 171 -3.12 -15.49 -3.99
CA LEU A 171 -2.44 -16.64 -4.60
C LEU A 171 -2.68 -16.71 -6.12
N TRP A 172 -3.86 -16.32 -6.60
CA TRP A 172 -4.16 -16.25 -8.02
C TRP A 172 -3.31 -15.20 -8.75
N TRP A 173 -3.15 -14.00 -8.18
CA TRP A 173 -2.22 -12.99 -8.73
C TRP A 173 -0.77 -13.46 -8.72
N GLU A 174 -0.34 -14.16 -7.66
CA GLU A 174 1.04 -14.66 -7.51
C GLU A 174 1.44 -15.72 -8.55
N LYS A 175 0.49 -16.31 -9.29
CA LYS A 175 0.79 -17.17 -10.44
C LYS A 175 1.50 -16.42 -11.56
N GLY A 176 1.21 -15.11 -11.72
CA GLY A 176 1.79 -14.25 -12.75
C GLY A 176 2.71 -13.15 -12.22
N ILE A 177 2.58 -12.79 -10.94
CA ILE A 177 3.35 -11.72 -10.29
C ILE A 177 4.26 -12.35 -9.25
N LYS A 178 5.55 -12.01 -9.25
CA LYS A 178 6.52 -12.50 -8.27
C LYS A 178 6.85 -11.41 -7.25
N PRO A 179 6.32 -11.48 -6.02
CA PRO A 179 6.69 -10.57 -4.96
C PRO A 179 8.18 -10.66 -4.62
N VAL A 180 8.76 -9.56 -4.16
CA VAL A 180 10.08 -9.56 -3.51
C VAL A 180 9.98 -10.32 -2.19
N VAL A 181 11.02 -11.07 -1.86
CA VAL A 181 11.18 -11.68 -0.53
C VAL A 181 11.79 -10.63 0.40
N PRO A 182 11.09 -10.23 1.48
CA PRO A 182 11.66 -9.27 2.42
C PRO A 182 12.89 -9.84 3.14
N PRO A 183 13.94 -9.05 3.33
CA PRO A 183 15.06 -9.46 4.17
C PRO A 183 14.63 -9.56 5.64
N GLU A 184 15.30 -10.41 6.43
CA GLU A 184 14.92 -10.63 7.84
C GLU A 184 14.97 -9.36 8.69
N SER A 185 15.83 -8.40 8.35
CA SER A 185 15.88 -7.11 9.03
C SER A 185 14.59 -6.31 8.89
N ALA A 186 13.84 -6.48 7.80
CA ALA A 186 12.55 -5.79 7.60
C ALA A 186 11.48 -6.21 8.62
N LYS A 187 11.66 -7.34 9.31
CA LYS A 187 10.75 -7.82 10.36
C LYS A 187 10.99 -7.16 11.71
N MET A 188 12.00 -6.31 11.82
CA MET A 188 12.42 -5.72 13.08
C MET A 188 11.76 -4.36 13.29
N PRO A 189 11.46 -3.98 14.54
CA PRO A 189 10.88 -2.68 14.85
C PRO A 189 11.72 -1.52 14.31
N VAL A 190 11.02 -0.49 13.86
CA VAL A 190 11.60 0.68 13.18
C VAL A 190 11.48 1.92 14.06
N TYR A 191 12.56 2.66 14.22
CA TYR A 191 12.51 4.00 14.76
C TYR A 191 12.30 5.00 13.62
N SER A 192 11.46 6.01 13.79
CA SER A 192 11.21 7.02 12.77
C SER A 192 11.36 8.43 13.34
N SER A 193 11.85 9.35 12.51
CA SER A 193 12.02 10.76 12.87
C SER A 193 10.81 11.65 12.58
N TRP A 194 9.68 11.11 12.08
CA TRP A 194 8.59 11.96 11.58
C TRP A 194 7.81 12.71 12.67
N TYR A 195 7.02 12.04 13.50
CA TYR A 195 6.16 12.70 14.49
C TYR A 195 6.88 13.26 15.72
N ASN A 196 8.14 12.86 15.95
CA ASN A 196 8.98 13.33 17.07
C ASN A 196 9.89 14.52 16.70
N PHE A 197 10.35 14.61 15.45
CA PHE A 197 11.19 15.72 14.97
C PHE A 197 10.53 16.55 13.87
N HIS A 198 9.69 15.94 13.03
CA HIS A 198 9.30 16.47 11.73
C HIS A 198 10.53 16.99 10.99
N GLN A 199 10.46 18.19 10.44
CA GLN A 199 11.58 18.80 9.75
C GLN A 199 12.66 19.37 10.70
N LYS A 200 12.55 19.25 12.02
CA LYS A 200 13.51 19.82 13.00
C LYS A 200 14.57 18.81 13.45
N ILE A 201 15.17 18.09 12.50
CA ILE A 201 16.22 17.10 12.75
C ILE A 201 17.63 17.73 12.78
N THR A 202 18.54 17.11 13.53
CA THR A 202 19.99 17.33 13.44
C THR A 202 20.73 15.99 13.54
N ASP A 203 21.93 15.92 12.95
CA ASP A 203 22.81 14.74 13.02
C ASP A 203 23.03 14.26 14.48
N ASP A 204 23.48 15.16 15.37
CA ASP A 204 23.79 14.82 16.76
C ASP A 204 22.56 14.28 17.53
N ALA A 205 21.38 14.86 17.30
CA ALA A 205 20.16 14.45 17.98
C ALA A 205 19.67 13.08 17.51
N LEU A 206 19.73 12.82 16.20
CA LEU A 206 19.33 11.54 15.62
C LEU A 206 20.26 10.40 16.03
N VAL A 207 21.58 10.61 16.02
CA VAL A 207 22.56 9.59 16.45
C VAL A 207 22.33 9.20 17.91
N LYS A 208 22.06 10.18 18.79
CA LYS A 208 21.74 9.91 20.19
C LYS A 208 20.48 9.05 20.35
N GLU A 209 19.42 9.37 19.60
CA GLU A 209 18.20 8.57 19.58
C GLU A 209 18.42 7.16 19.01
N CYS A 210 19.33 7.00 18.03
CA CYS A 210 19.68 5.68 17.50
C CYS A 210 20.28 4.76 18.57
N HIS A 211 21.17 5.27 19.43
CA HIS A 211 21.69 4.47 20.55
C HIS A 211 20.59 4.05 21.52
N LEU A 212 19.70 4.96 21.90
CA LEU A 212 18.56 4.65 22.78
C LEU A 212 17.59 3.66 22.13
N ALA A 213 17.34 3.79 20.83
CA ALA A 213 16.50 2.88 20.07
C ALA A 213 17.15 1.49 20.00
N ARG A 214 18.47 1.40 19.82
CA ARG A 214 19.18 0.12 19.83
C ARG A 214 19.01 -0.61 21.16
N ASP A 215 19.17 0.10 22.27
CA ASP A 215 18.99 -0.46 23.62
C ASP A 215 17.57 -1.00 23.86
N MET A 216 16.58 -0.49 23.14
CA MET A 216 15.19 -0.95 23.19
C MET A 216 14.85 -2.05 22.16
N GLY A 217 15.80 -2.48 21.33
CA GLY A 217 15.62 -3.58 20.37
C GLY A 217 15.23 -3.15 18.95
N PHE A 218 15.27 -1.85 18.64
CA PHE A 218 15.11 -1.37 17.26
C PHE A 218 16.38 -1.68 16.45
N GLU A 219 16.20 -2.00 15.17
CA GLU A 219 17.32 -2.33 14.27
C GLU A 219 17.44 -1.40 13.07
N MET A 220 16.55 -0.43 12.94
CA MET A 220 16.59 0.53 11.85
C MET A 220 15.97 1.86 12.23
N ILE A 221 16.46 2.91 11.57
CA ILE A 221 15.88 4.24 11.57
C ILE A 221 15.42 4.61 10.16
N ILE A 222 14.19 5.13 10.04
CA ILE A 222 13.77 5.91 8.88
C ILE A 222 13.92 7.39 9.25
N VAL A 223 14.87 8.05 8.59
CA VAL A 223 14.97 9.53 8.64
C VAL A 223 13.97 10.07 7.62
N ASP A 224 12.87 10.58 8.15
CA ASP A 224 11.73 11.08 7.40
C ASP A 224 11.98 12.49 6.82
N GLU A 225 10.96 13.09 6.19
CA GLU A 225 11.06 14.38 5.49
C GLU A 225 11.71 15.49 6.33
N GLY A 226 12.61 16.26 5.69
CA GLY A 226 13.19 17.47 6.23
C GLY A 226 14.72 17.47 6.30
N TRP A 227 15.39 16.38 5.95
CA TRP A 227 16.85 16.30 5.85
C TRP A 227 17.42 17.10 4.67
N GLU A 228 16.60 17.33 3.64
CA GLU A 228 16.96 17.93 2.36
C GLU A 228 16.77 19.46 2.29
N THR A 229 16.13 20.06 3.29
CA THR A 229 15.79 21.50 3.26
C THR A 229 16.02 22.18 4.59
N SER A 230 16.50 23.43 4.60
CA SER A 230 16.53 24.26 5.81
C SER A 230 15.21 24.99 6.05
N ASP A 231 14.30 24.99 5.06
CA ASP A 231 12.97 25.56 5.17
C ASP A 231 12.08 24.63 6.01
N ALA A 232 11.47 25.19 7.06
CA ALA A 232 10.53 24.49 7.94
C ALA A 232 9.11 25.07 7.86
N SER A 233 8.81 25.89 6.84
CA SER A 233 7.51 26.52 6.64
C SER A 233 6.44 25.59 6.02
N GLY A 234 6.84 24.35 5.68
CA GLY A 234 5.99 23.34 5.06
C GLY A 234 5.99 23.40 3.52
N GLY A 235 5.53 22.32 2.89
CA GLY A 235 5.50 22.17 1.43
C GLY A 235 6.80 21.62 0.84
N PHE A 236 6.85 21.51 -0.49
CA PHE A 236 7.88 20.76 -1.22
C PHE A 236 8.68 21.65 -2.19
N TYR A 237 8.85 22.94 -1.87
CA TYR A 237 9.47 23.94 -2.74
C TYR A 237 10.89 23.61 -3.19
N TYR A 238 11.64 22.86 -2.38
CA TYR A 238 13.07 22.57 -2.58
C TYR A 238 13.37 21.10 -2.88
N CYS A 239 12.34 20.22 -2.90
CA CYS A 239 12.54 18.80 -3.21
C CYS A 239 12.95 18.59 -4.68
N GLY A 240 13.54 17.44 -4.98
CA GLY A 240 14.01 17.08 -6.32
C GLY A 240 15.54 17.01 -6.40
N ASP A 241 16.26 17.95 -5.79
CA ASP A 241 17.73 17.89 -5.83
C ASP A 241 18.31 16.85 -4.84
N TRP A 242 17.55 16.54 -3.78
CA TRP A 242 17.86 15.51 -2.77
C TRP A 242 19.27 15.59 -2.20
N GLU A 243 19.77 16.82 -2.03
CA GLU A 243 21.00 17.15 -1.31
C GLU A 243 20.67 17.44 0.16
N ALA A 244 21.46 16.91 1.09
CA ALA A 244 21.25 17.19 2.51
C ALA A 244 21.47 18.67 2.83
N ALA A 245 20.56 19.26 3.61
CA ALA A 245 20.75 20.60 4.14
C ALA A 245 21.86 20.57 5.19
N SER A 246 23.00 21.18 4.87
CA SER A 246 24.21 21.17 5.73
C SER A 246 24.00 21.80 7.11
N SER A 247 22.97 22.62 7.28
CA SER A 247 22.54 23.17 8.57
C SER A 247 21.85 22.15 9.49
N LYS A 248 21.39 21.02 8.95
CA LYS A 248 20.74 19.93 9.69
C LYS A 248 21.64 18.70 9.78
N ILE A 249 22.20 18.27 8.65
CA ILE A 249 23.12 17.13 8.55
C ILE A 249 24.36 17.62 7.84
N LYS A 250 25.45 17.80 8.58
CA LYS A 250 26.71 18.40 8.06
C LYS A 250 27.30 17.55 6.93
N ASN A 251 27.28 16.23 7.10
CA ASN A 251 27.72 15.27 6.10
C ASN A 251 26.88 13.98 6.23
N MET A 252 26.09 13.67 5.21
CA MET A 252 25.16 12.53 5.24
C MET A 252 25.88 11.18 5.34
N ALA A 253 26.99 10.99 4.63
CA ALA A 253 27.75 9.73 4.69
C ALA A 253 28.35 9.48 6.08
N SER A 254 28.87 10.53 6.73
CA SER A 254 29.36 10.44 8.12
C SER A 254 28.21 10.12 9.08
N PHE A 255 27.07 10.79 8.92
CA PHE A 255 25.89 10.54 9.73
C PHE A 255 25.40 9.08 9.60
N VAL A 256 25.31 8.55 8.38
CA VAL A 256 24.91 7.15 8.15
C VAL A 256 25.90 6.19 8.79
N LYS A 257 27.22 6.47 8.70
CA LYS A 257 28.24 5.68 9.39
C LYS A 257 28.08 5.70 10.91
N ASP A 258 27.68 6.83 11.49
CA ASP A 258 27.41 6.95 12.93
C ASP A 258 26.15 6.15 13.32
N VAL A 259 25.10 6.16 12.49
CA VAL A 259 23.90 5.31 12.65
C VAL A 259 24.26 3.82 12.62
N HIS A 260 25.09 3.41 11.65
CA HIS A 260 25.61 2.03 11.59
C HIS A 260 26.45 1.67 12.82
N SER A 261 27.25 2.60 13.31
CA SER A 261 28.07 2.42 14.53
C SER A 261 27.21 2.30 15.79
N ALA A 262 26.02 2.90 15.80
CA ALA A 262 24.98 2.69 16.81
C ALA A 262 24.24 1.34 16.66
N GLY A 263 24.47 0.61 15.58
CA GLY A 263 23.90 -0.72 15.33
C GLY A 263 22.53 -0.71 14.64
N LEU A 264 22.16 0.38 13.98
CA LEU A 264 20.92 0.50 13.21
C LEU A 264 21.22 0.55 11.71
N LYS A 265 20.32 -0.01 10.90
CA LYS A 265 20.23 0.28 9.46
C LYS A 265 19.63 1.68 9.24
N CYS A 266 20.06 2.37 8.19
CA CYS A 266 19.61 3.73 7.88
C CYS A 266 18.82 3.79 6.57
N LEU A 267 17.54 4.17 6.65
CA LEU A 267 16.68 4.44 5.51
C LEU A 267 16.37 5.94 5.43
N LEU A 268 16.35 6.49 4.23
CA LEU A 268 15.93 7.87 3.99
C LEU A 268 14.56 7.93 3.31
N TRP A 269 13.74 8.90 3.72
CA TRP A 269 12.53 9.26 3.00
C TRP A 269 12.84 10.08 1.75
N PHE A 270 12.15 9.76 0.66
CA PHE A 270 12.13 10.50 -0.59
C PHE A 270 10.69 10.58 -1.11
N SER A 271 10.33 11.67 -1.77
CA SER A 271 9.16 11.69 -2.66
C SER A 271 9.60 11.29 -4.06
N ILE A 272 8.90 10.35 -4.70
CA ILE A 272 9.31 9.92 -6.04
C ILE A 272 9.10 11.01 -7.08
N PRO A 273 7.87 11.52 -7.27
CA PRO A 273 7.60 12.30 -8.46
C PRO A 273 7.82 13.80 -8.28
N PHE A 274 8.08 14.29 -7.07
CA PHE A 274 8.03 15.73 -6.81
C PHE A 274 9.33 16.44 -7.16
N VAL A 275 9.18 17.59 -7.81
CA VAL A 275 10.25 18.56 -8.05
C VAL A 275 9.71 19.93 -7.69
N GLY A 276 10.32 20.54 -6.68
CA GLY A 276 9.93 21.82 -6.13
C GLY A 276 10.30 22.99 -7.03
N TYR A 277 9.50 24.06 -7.02
CA TYR A 277 9.68 25.24 -7.89
C TYR A 277 10.99 25.99 -7.68
N LYS A 278 11.68 25.75 -6.56
CA LYS A 278 12.97 26.37 -6.22
C LYS A 278 14.15 25.39 -6.31
N SER A 279 13.93 24.16 -6.76
CA SER A 279 15.00 23.19 -7.02
C SER A 279 15.75 23.55 -8.30
N LYS A 280 17.02 23.12 -8.40
CA LYS A 280 17.82 23.25 -9.62
C LYS A 280 17.20 22.42 -10.75
N ALA A 281 16.63 21.26 -10.42
CA ALA A 281 15.97 20.37 -11.36
C ALA A 281 14.70 20.97 -12.01
N TRP A 282 14.04 21.93 -11.37
CA TRP A 282 12.82 22.55 -11.89
C TRP A 282 12.99 23.12 -13.29
N GLU A 283 14.04 23.92 -13.53
CA GLU A 283 14.25 24.56 -14.83
C GLU A 283 14.42 23.55 -15.97
N LYS A 284 14.96 22.36 -15.66
CA LYS A 284 15.16 21.29 -16.64
C LYS A 284 13.87 20.52 -16.94
N TYR A 285 13.00 20.32 -15.95
CA TYR A 285 11.86 19.39 -16.08
C TYR A 285 10.48 20.03 -15.97
N LYS A 286 10.36 21.36 -15.76
CA LYS A 286 9.08 22.07 -15.60
C LYS A 286 8.05 21.85 -16.73
N ASP A 287 8.52 21.47 -17.92
CA ASP A 287 7.70 21.17 -19.09
C ASP A 287 7.41 19.66 -19.27
N LYS A 288 7.95 18.81 -18.40
CA LYS A 288 7.81 17.33 -18.39
C LYS A 288 7.08 16.85 -17.13
N MET A 289 5.91 17.43 -16.88
CA MET A 289 5.10 17.23 -15.67
C MET A 289 3.72 16.68 -16.01
N LEU A 290 3.20 15.77 -15.18
CA LEU A 290 1.80 15.34 -15.24
C LEU A 290 0.88 16.50 -14.84
N TYR A 291 1.21 17.19 -13.75
CA TYR A 291 0.49 18.35 -13.26
C TYR A 291 1.31 19.09 -12.20
N LYS A 292 0.85 20.29 -11.84
CA LYS A 292 1.42 21.13 -10.79
C LYS A 292 0.55 21.13 -9.55
N ILE A 293 1.17 21.24 -8.38
CA ILE A 293 0.50 21.35 -7.09
C ILE A 293 0.92 22.67 -6.44
N ASP A 294 0.33 23.77 -6.90
CA ASP A 294 0.75 25.13 -6.50
C ASP A 294 0.71 25.36 -4.99
N ARG A 295 -0.28 24.79 -4.30
CA ARG A 295 -0.38 24.88 -2.82
C ARG A 295 0.81 24.24 -2.08
N LEU A 296 1.56 23.35 -2.73
CA LEU A 296 2.75 22.69 -2.19
C LEU A 296 4.05 23.22 -2.84
N GLY A 297 3.95 24.12 -3.82
CA GLY A 297 5.10 24.66 -4.54
C GLY A 297 5.90 23.63 -5.34
N THR A 298 5.24 22.59 -5.88
CA THR A 298 5.91 21.47 -6.55
C THR A 298 5.16 20.99 -7.79
N GLY A 299 5.88 20.36 -8.71
CA GLY A 299 5.32 19.63 -9.86
C GLY A 299 5.48 18.13 -9.71
N VAL A 300 4.61 17.37 -10.39
CA VAL A 300 4.67 15.91 -10.46
C VAL A 300 5.29 15.53 -11.80
N LEU A 301 6.50 14.99 -11.78
CA LEU A 301 7.22 14.52 -12.96
C LEU A 301 6.43 13.45 -13.71
N ASP A 302 6.48 13.51 -15.04
CA ASP A 302 5.85 12.53 -15.90
C ASP A 302 6.82 11.39 -16.26
N PRO A 303 6.62 10.17 -15.73
CA PRO A 303 7.53 9.05 -15.96
C PRO A 303 7.50 8.58 -17.41
N ARG A 304 6.60 9.07 -18.27
CA ARG A 304 6.58 8.74 -19.71
C ARG A 304 7.76 9.32 -20.48
N TYR A 305 8.46 10.31 -19.94
CA TYR A 305 9.69 10.82 -20.53
C TYR A 305 10.90 9.98 -20.07
N PRO A 306 11.74 9.49 -21.00
CA PRO A 306 12.88 8.64 -20.64
C PRO A 306 13.94 9.36 -19.80
N ASP A 307 14.19 10.65 -20.04
CA ASP A 307 15.16 11.44 -19.29
C ASP A 307 14.67 11.78 -17.86
N VAL A 308 13.36 11.92 -17.68
CA VAL A 308 12.74 12.01 -16.33
C VAL A 308 12.98 10.72 -15.55
N ARG A 309 12.76 9.55 -16.17
CA ARG A 309 13.03 8.28 -15.48
C ARG A 309 14.51 8.13 -15.11
N GLU A 310 15.44 8.42 -16.03
CA GLU A 310 16.87 8.32 -15.73
C GLU A 310 17.29 9.23 -14.57
N TYR A 311 16.72 10.44 -14.49
CA TYR A 311 16.97 11.35 -13.39
C TYR A 311 16.49 10.80 -12.04
N LEU A 312 15.27 10.25 -11.99
CA LEU A 312 14.74 9.63 -10.77
C LEU A 312 15.57 8.39 -10.37
N ILE A 313 15.90 7.53 -11.33
CA ILE A 313 16.69 6.31 -11.10
C ILE A 313 18.07 6.67 -10.54
N SER A 314 18.79 7.57 -11.21
CA SER A 314 20.14 7.97 -10.80
C SER A 314 20.15 8.71 -9.45
N THR A 315 19.08 9.41 -9.08
CA THR A 315 18.93 10.03 -7.76
C THR A 315 19.04 8.98 -6.65
N TYR A 316 18.23 7.91 -6.71
CA TYR A 316 18.26 6.86 -5.69
C TYR A 316 19.55 6.05 -5.75
N GLU A 317 20.04 5.75 -6.95
CA GLU A 317 21.28 5.02 -7.16
C GLU A 317 22.48 5.74 -6.51
N ASN A 318 22.58 7.05 -6.73
CA ASN A 318 23.63 7.89 -6.16
C ASN A 318 23.47 8.04 -4.65
N ALA A 319 22.25 8.23 -4.14
CA ALA A 319 22.02 8.31 -2.70
C ALA A 319 22.44 7.01 -1.99
N LEU A 320 22.07 5.85 -2.54
CA LEU A 320 22.45 4.55 -1.99
C LEU A 320 23.97 4.37 -1.95
N LYS A 321 24.65 4.67 -3.06
CA LYS A 321 26.12 4.54 -3.19
C LYS A 321 26.89 5.53 -2.33
N ASN A 322 26.53 6.81 -2.41
CA ASN A 322 27.32 7.89 -1.83
C ASN A 322 27.18 7.98 -0.31
N TYR A 323 26.03 7.55 0.24
CA TYR A 323 25.76 7.61 1.67
C TYR A 323 25.81 6.24 2.36
N ASP A 324 25.95 5.14 1.61
CA ASP A 324 25.86 3.76 2.11
C ASP A 324 24.53 3.46 2.84
N LEU A 325 23.41 3.91 2.27
CA LEU A 325 22.08 3.67 2.84
C LEU A 325 21.73 2.18 2.84
N ASP A 326 20.84 1.76 3.73
CA ASP A 326 20.27 0.41 3.72
C ASP A 326 18.97 0.32 2.93
N GLY A 327 18.39 1.46 2.57
CA GLY A 327 17.12 1.48 1.87
C GLY A 327 16.45 2.84 1.84
N PHE A 328 15.19 2.81 1.42
CA PHE A 328 14.37 4.00 1.20
C PHE A 328 12.94 3.80 1.66
N LYS A 329 12.37 4.87 2.20
CA LYS A 329 10.91 5.08 2.23
C LYS A 329 10.54 5.94 1.03
N LEU A 330 9.91 5.34 0.03
CA LEU A 330 9.62 6.01 -1.24
C LEU A 330 8.16 6.42 -1.31
N ASP A 331 7.91 7.73 -1.29
CA ASP A 331 6.57 8.29 -1.14
C ASP A 331 5.97 8.87 -2.43
N PHE A 332 4.65 9.07 -2.42
CA PHE A 332 3.85 9.75 -3.44
C PHE A 332 3.79 9.07 -4.80
N ILE A 333 4.03 7.76 -4.88
CA ILE A 333 3.92 6.98 -6.13
C ILE A 333 2.48 7.00 -6.66
N ASP A 334 1.48 7.12 -5.79
CA ASP A 334 0.07 7.31 -6.11
C ASP A 334 -0.22 8.61 -6.89
N ARG A 335 0.76 9.53 -6.97
CA ARG A 335 0.67 10.76 -7.76
C ARG A 335 0.96 10.57 -9.24
N PHE A 336 1.42 9.39 -9.68
CA PHE A 336 1.53 9.06 -11.11
C PHE A 336 0.17 8.82 -11.76
N THR A 337 -0.70 9.83 -11.70
CA THR A 337 -2.06 9.82 -12.24
C THR A 337 -2.27 11.00 -13.17
N ILE A 338 -3.27 10.90 -14.03
CA ILE A 338 -3.64 11.98 -14.95
C ILE A 338 -4.70 12.85 -14.26
N ILE A 339 -4.44 14.15 -14.16
CA ILE A 339 -5.41 15.15 -13.71
C ILE A 339 -5.69 16.09 -14.88
N GLY A 340 -6.93 16.04 -15.39
CA GLY A 340 -7.33 16.83 -16.56
C GLY A 340 -6.98 16.15 -17.87
N GLU A 341 -6.48 16.92 -18.83
CA GLU A 341 -6.21 16.45 -20.19
C GLU A 341 -4.96 15.55 -20.25
N ASN A 342 -5.11 14.34 -20.82
CA ASN A 342 -3.99 13.46 -21.09
C ASN A 342 -3.24 13.86 -22.37
N LYS A 343 -2.20 14.68 -22.22
CA LYS A 343 -1.31 15.08 -23.31
C LYS A 343 -0.27 14.01 -23.56
N ILE A 344 -0.10 13.62 -24.83
CA ILE A 344 0.91 12.67 -25.31
C ILE A 344 1.77 13.44 -26.33
N THR A 345 3.09 13.32 -26.22
CA THR A 345 4.05 13.97 -27.12
C THR A 345 5.03 12.95 -27.69
N ASP A 346 5.69 13.29 -28.81
CA ASP A 346 6.66 12.40 -29.47
C ASP A 346 7.95 12.17 -28.65
N GLU A 347 8.18 12.96 -27.60
CA GLU A 347 9.29 12.78 -26.65
C GLU A 347 9.03 11.67 -25.62
N MET A 348 7.77 11.24 -25.47
CA MET A 348 7.37 10.17 -24.56
C MET A 348 7.54 8.82 -25.23
N ASP A 349 8.15 7.86 -24.54
CA ASP A 349 8.30 6.49 -25.03
C ASP A 349 7.24 5.52 -24.47
N TYR A 350 6.34 6.03 -23.62
CA TYR A 350 5.14 5.33 -23.15
C TYR A 350 3.91 6.21 -23.30
N VAL A 351 2.77 5.58 -23.60
CA VAL A 351 1.47 6.27 -23.58
C VAL A 351 0.80 6.17 -22.22
N CYS A 352 0.81 4.97 -21.62
CA CYS A 352 0.23 4.71 -20.32
C CYS A 352 1.21 5.15 -19.21
N VAL A 353 0.78 6.09 -18.36
CA VAL A 353 1.57 6.56 -17.20
C VAL A 353 1.95 5.40 -16.27
N GLN A 354 1.04 4.44 -16.08
CA GLN A 354 1.27 3.30 -15.19
C GLN A 354 2.29 2.30 -15.75
N GLU A 355 2.35 2.10 -17.07
CA GLU A 355 3.41 1.31 -17.70
C GLU A 355 4.77 2.01 -17.60
N ALA A 356 4.78 3.34 -17.74
CA ALA A 356 6.00 4.12 -17.56
C ALA A 356 6.50 4.10 -16.10
N ALA A 357 5.57 4.11 -15.13
CA ALA A 357 5.87 3.93 -13.72
C ALA A 357 6.36 2.49 -13.42
N ASP A 358 5.77 1.46 -14.03
CA ASP A 358 6.23 0.06 -13.93
C ASP A 358 7.68 -0.06 -14.43
N ARG A 359 7.98 0.60 -15.55
CA ARG A 359 9.34 0.70 -16.08
C ARG A 359 10.29 1.41 -15.13
N LEU A 360 9.89 2.58 -14.61
CA LEU A 360 10.67 3.34 -13.64
C LEU A 360 11.02 2.48 -12.41
N MET A 361 10.01 1.88 -11.76
CA MET A 361 10.23 1.12 -10.54
C MET A 361 11.04 -0.16 -10.78
N THR A 362 10.86 -0.81 -11.93
CA THR A 362 11.69 -1.97 -12.31
C THR A 362 13.16 -1.59 -12.41
N ASP A 363 13.47 -0.47 -13.06
CA ASP A 363 14.86 -0.02 -13.23
C ASP A 363 15.45 0.50 -11.92
N VAL A 364 14.67 1.22 -11.09
CA VAL A 364 15.08 1.63 -9.73
C VAL A 364 15.50 0.39 -8.93
N ILE A 365 14.63 -0.60 -8.78
CA ILE A 365 14.91 -1.77 -7.94
C ILE A 365 16.08 -2.60 -8.50
N SER A 366 16.17 -2.74 -9.82
CA SER A 366 17.29 -3.42 -10.47
C SER A 366 18.63 -2.75 -10.14
N ARG A 367 18.73 -1.42 -10.28
CA ARG A 367 19.98 -0.71 -9.98
C ARG A 367 20.31 -0.72 -8.49
N LEU A 368 19.31 -0.56 -7.62
CA LEU A 368 19.54 -0.58 -6.17
C LEU A 368 20.03 -1.96 -5.71
N LYS A 369 19.42 -3.05 -6.19
CA LYS A 369 19.86 -4.42 -5.88
C LYS A 369 21.25 -4.75 -6.43
N SER A 370 21.64 -4.16 -7.55
CA SER A 370 23.01 -4.31 -8.07
C SER A 370 24.09 -3.75 -7.13
N ILE A 371 23.71 -2.84 -6.22
CA ILE A 371 24.57 -2.25 -5.20
C ILE A 371 24.45 -3.01 -3.88
N LYS A 372 23.22 -3.28 -3.43
CA LYS A 372 22.89 -3.90 -2.15
C LYS A 372 21.68 -4.83 -2.33
N GLU A 373 21.90 -6.14 -2.40
CA GLU A 373 20.85 -7.12 -2.70
C GLU A 373 19.72 -7.12 -1.65
N ASP A 374 20.05 -6.87 -0.38
CA ASP A 374 19.10 -6.78 0.74
C ASP A 374 18.54 -5.35 0.96
N VAL A 375 18.58 -4.49 -0.07
CA VAL A 375 18.04 -3.12 0.01
C VAL A 375 16.58 -3.12 0.47
N LEU A 376 16.31 -2.32 1.49
CA LEU A 376 15.00 -2.18 2.12
C LEU A 376 14.17 -1.12 1.41
N ILE A 377 12.99 -1.48 0.91
CA ILE A 377 12.11 -0.53 0.23
C ILE A 377 10.74 -0.54 0.91
N GLU A 378 10.38 0.60 1.48
CA GLU A 378 9.07 0.83 2.10
C GLU A 378 8.21 1.72 1.21
N PHE A 379 6.98 1.23 0.98
CA PHE A 379 5.87 1.97 0.37
C PHE A 379 4.78 2.22 1.41
N ARG A 380 3.93 3.22 1.20
CA ARG A 380 2.72 3.45 2.02
C ARG A 380 1.44 3.24 1.23
N GLN A 381 0.33 3.01 1.94
CA GLN A 381 -0.99 3.12 1.32
C GLN A 381 -1.19 4.51 0.68
N SER A 382 -1.64 4.59 -0.57
CA SER A 382 -2.50 3.59 -1.24
C SER A 382 -1.84 2.73 -2.32
N TYR A 383 -0.54 2.83 -2.60
CA TYR A 383 0.13 2.07 -3.66
C TYR A 383 0.52 0.66 -3.21
N ILE A 384 -0.50 -0.17 -2.95
CA ILE A 384 -0.41 -1.50 -2.33
C ILE A 384 -0.94 -2.63 -3.22
N GLY A 385 -1.07 -2.36 -4.51
CA GLY A 385 -1.50 -3.34 -5.50
C GLY A 385 -0.54 -4.52 -5.62
N PRO A 386 -1.00 -5.65 -6.19
CA PRO A 386 -0.17 -6.86 -6.30
C PRO A 386 1.12 -6.62 -7.08
N GLU A 387 1.10 -5.75 -8.10
CA GLU A 387 2.30 -5.36 -8.87
C GLU A 387 3.34 -4.61 -8.04
N MET A 388 2.92 -3.82 -7.05
CA MET A 388 3.82 -3.06 -6.19
C MET A 388 4.68 -3.96 -5.30
N ARG A 389 4.22 -5.19 -5.07
CA ARG A 389 4.96 -6.22 -4.31
C ARG A 389 6.21 -6.71 -5.03
N LYS A 390 6.37 -6.43 -6.34
CA LYS A 390 7.62 -6.67 -7.08
C LYS A 390 8.73 -5.70 -6.69
N TYR A 391 8.40 -4.60 -6.03
CA TYR A 391 9.33 -3.48 -5.82
C TYR A 391 9.61 -3.20 -4.35
N ALA A 392 8.62 -3.36 -3.47
CA ALA A 392 8.78 -3.13 -2.05
C ALA A 392 8.70 -4.42 -1.24
N SER A 393 9.58 -4.50 -0.24
CA SER A 393 9.53 -5.53 0.80
C SER A 393 8.55 -5.19 1.92
N MET A 394 8.20 -3.90 2.07
CA MET A 394 7.43 -3.38 3.18
C MET A 394 6.31 -2.45 2.68
N PHE A 395 5.09 -2.68 3.15
CA PHE A 395 3.92 -1.81 2.97
C PHE A 395 3.48 -1.22 4.30
N ARG A 396 3.53 0.09 4.42
CA ARG A 396 3.09 0.85 5.59
C ARG A 396 1.62 1.24 5.47
N VAL A 397 0.92 1.20 6.60
CA VAL A 397 -0.39 1.86 6.74
C VAL A 397 -0.28 3.36 6.41
N ASN A 398 -1.38 3.94 5.94
CA ASN A 398 -1.43 5.38 5.70
C ASN A 398 -1.29 6.19 7.01
N ASP A 399 -0.96 7.47 6.87
CA ASP A 399 -0.78 8.36 8.01
C ASP A 399 -2.05 8.45 8.86
N CYS A 400 -1.90 8.12 10.14
CA CYS A 400 -2.93 8.08 11.17
C CYS A 400 -2.32 8.46 12.54
N PRO A 401 -1.77 9.68 12.67
CA PRO A 401 -1.05 10.11 13.87
C PRO A 401 -1.92 10.00 15.12
N ASN A 402 -1.44 9.23 16.10
CA ASN A 402 -2.14 8.95 17.37
C ASN A 402 -3.51 8.27 17.19
N ASP A 403 -3.84 7.73 16.02
CA ASP A 403 -5.07 6.97 15.74
C ASP A 403 -4.75 5.47 15.59
N PHE A 404 -4.70 4.80 16.73
CA PHE A 404 -4.42 3.36 16.79
C PHE A 404 -5.49 2.50 16.10
N VAL A 405 -6.73 2.99 15.96
CA VAL A 405 -7.82 2.22 15.32
C VAL A 405 -7.58 2.17 13.81
N SER A 406 -7.29 3.31 13.20
CA SER A 406 -6.90 3.36 11.78
C SER A 406 -5.66 2.51 11.49
N ASN A 407 -4.69 2.50 12.41
CA ASN A 407 -3.51 1.63 12.31
C ASN A 407 -3.88 0.13 12.27
N ARG A 408 -4.71 -0.33 13.22
CA ARG A 408 -5.22 -1.72 13.26
C ARG A 408 -5.93 -2.09 11.96
N ILE A 409 -6.83 -1.22 11.50
CA ILE A 409 -7.61 -1.43 10.28
C ILE A 409 -6.68 -1.55 9.07
N GLY A 410 -5.75 -0.60 8.91
CA GLY A 410 -4.81 -0.60 7.80
C GLY A 410 -3.93 -1.84 7.78
N ILE A 411 -3.44 -2.28 8.95
CA ILE A 411 -2.64 -3.51 9.06
C ILE A 411 -3.46 -4.72 8.60
N CYS A 412 -4.70 -4.86 9.09
CA CYS A 412 -5.56 -5.97 8.70
C CYS A 412 -5.83 -5.94 7.19
N ASP A 413 -6.27 -4.80 6.67
CA ASP A 413 -6.62 -4.63 5.24
C ASP A 413 -5.43 -4.95 4.32
N LEU A 414 -4.22 -4.54 4.70
CA LEU A 414 -3.01 -4.89 3.94
C LEU A 414 -2.69 -6.38 4.03
N ARG A 415 -2.71 -6.96 5.24
CA ARG A 415 -2.30 -8.36 5.46
C ARG A 415 -3.16 -9.36 4.71
N LEU A 416 -4.45 -9.06 4.52
CA LEU A 416 -5.39 -9.92 3.79
C LEU A 416 -4.96 -10.22 2.34
N ILE A 417 -4.16 -9.34 1.71
CA ILE A 417 -3.77 -9.47 0.30
C ILE A 417 -2.26 -9.33 0.04
N SER A 418 -1.46 -9.03 1.07
CA SER A 418 -0.02 -8.75 0.93
C SER A 418 0.87 -9.99 1.01
N GLY A 419 0.35 -11.14 1.45
CA GLY A 419 1.11 -12.40 1.51
C GLY A 419 2.40 -12.26 2.31
N ASN A 420 3.53 -12.51 1.63
CA ASN A 420 4.86 -12.40 2.22
C ASN A 420 5.40 -10.96 2.30
N THR A 421 4.75 -9.95 1.69
CA THR A 421 5.16 -8.55 1.83
C THR A 421 4.84 -8.09 3.26
N LEU A 422 5.85 -7.55 3.96
CA LEU A 422 5.68 -7.17 5.35
C LEU A 422 4.80 -5.94 5.48
N VAL A 423 3.90 -5.98 6.46
CA VAL A 423 2.99 -4.87 6.75
C VAL A 423 3.51 -4.11 7.96
N HIS A 424 3.81 -2.83 7.76
CA HIS A 424 4.30 -1.93 8.79
C HIS A 424 3.17 -1.04 9.30
N SER A 425 3.17 -0.72 10.59
CA SER A 425 2.28 0.30 11.14
C SER A 425 2.67 1.68 10.59
N ASP A 426 1.72 2.60 10.54
CA ASP A 426 2.09 4.01 10.61
C ASP A 426 2.85 4.27 11.92
N MET A 427 3.67 5.31 11.91
CA MET A 427 4.55 5.62 13.02
C MET A 427 3.75 6.00 14.26
N LEU A 428 4.08 5.36 15.38
CA LEU A 428 3.35 5.51 16.62
C LEU A 428 3.82 6.77 17.36
N MET A 429 2.84 7.53 17.85
CA MET A 429 3.05 8.68 18.73
C MET A 429 1.94 8.73 19.77
N TRP A 430 2.20 9.40 20.88
CA TRP A 430 1.23 9.71 21.93
C TRP A 430 1.75 10.88 22.77
N ASN A 431 0.90 11.48 23.61
CA ASN A 431 1.31 12.55 24.51
C ASN A 431 2.12 12.00 25.70
N ASP A 432 3.13 12.74 26.19
CA ASP A 432 3.94 12.31 27.35
C ASP A 432 3.13 12.28 28.67
N GLU A 433 2.01 13.00 28.75
CA GLU A 433 1.08 12.98 29.88
C GLU A 433 0.06 11.83 29.83
N GLU A 434 0.06 11.02 28.77
CA GLU A 434 -0.82 9.86 28.67
C GLU A 434 -0.46 8.78 29.72
N ILE A 435 -1.44 8.04 30.21
CA ILE A 435 -1.19 6.89 31.07
C ILE A 435 -0.62 5.72 30.25
N SER A 436 0.13 4.83 30.88
CA SER A 436 0.87 3.78 30.16
C SER A 436 -0.07 2.81 29.43
N GLU A 437 -1.24 2.55 30.00
CA GLU A 437 -2.29 1.67 29.48
C GLU A 437 -2.88 2.21 28.16
N ASN A 438 -3.11 3.51 28.07
CA ASN A 438 -3.61 4.15 26.85
C ASN A 438 -2.51 4.31 25.81
N ALA A 439 -1.29 4.68 26.22
CA ALA A 439 -0.14 4.72 25.32
C ALA A 439 0.15 3.34 24.70
N ALA A 440 0.01 2.26 25.48
CA ALA A 440 0.16 0.89 25.00
C ALA A 440 -0.82 0.53 23.88
N LYS A 441 -2.01 1.17 23.80
CA LYS A 441 -2.96 0.91 22.71
C LYS A 441 -2.38 1.24 21.34
N GLN A 442 -1.49 2.22 21.23
CA GLN A 442 -0.79 2.51 19.97
C GLN A 442 0.02 1.29 19.49
N ILE A 443 0.71 0.62 20.42
CA ILE A 443 1.52 -0.56 20.13
C ILE A 443 0.66 -1.81 19.92
N LEU A 444 -0.30 -2.05 20.81
CA LEU A 444 -1.15 -3.25 20.79
C LEU A 444 -2.02 -3.35 19.53
N ASN A 445 -2.49 -2.23 19.00
CA ASN A 445 -3.24 -2.17 17.75
C ASN A 445 -2.35 -2.31 16.51
N SER A 446 -1.03 -2.25 16.69
CA SER A 446 -0.02 -2.38 15.64
C SER A 446 0.73 -3.71 15.68
N ILE A 447 0.49 -4.54 16.70
CA ILE A 447 1.30 -5.72 17.03
C ILE A 447 1.30 -6.83 15.97
N PHE A 448 0.28 -6.87 15.10
CA PHE A 448 0.19 -7.81 13.97
C PHE A 448 0.87 -7.29 12.70
N GLY A 449 1.51 -6.13 12.76
CA GLY A 449 2.45 -5.62 11.77
C GLY A 449 3.80 -5.32 12.42
N VAL A 450 4.74 -4.80 11.64
CA VAL A 450 6.01 -4.29 12.15
C VAL A 450 5.78 -2.92 12.78
N ILE A 451 6.13 -2.78 14.05
CA ILE A 451 5.94 -1.54 14.81
C ILE A 451 6.95 -0.49 14.33
N GLN A 452 6.43 0.69 13.96
CA GLN A 452 7.25 1.88 13.77
C GLN A 452 7.02 2.87 14.92
N LEU A 453 8.06 3.27 15.66
CA LEU A 453 7.94 4.22 16.77
C LEU A 453 8.50 5.59 16.39
N SER A 454 7.73 6.64 16.63
CA SER A 454 8.16 8.03 16.42
C SER A 454 7.91 8.87 17.68
N LYS A 455 8.68 8.58 18.73
CA LYS A 455 8.70 9.30 20.01
C LYS A 455 10.14 9.57 20.40
N LYS A 456 10.42 10.73 21.01
CA LYS A 456 11.76 11.03 21.54
C LYS A 456 12.03 10.16 22.76
N LEU A 457 12.95 9.21 22.63
CA LEU A 457 13.34 8.25 23.66
C LEU A 457 14.11 8.95 24.78
N GLU A 458 14.92 9.97 24.47
CA GLU A 458 15.67 10.71 25.49
C GLU A 458 14.74 11.24 26.59
N THR A 459 13.68 11.94 26.18
CA THR A 459 12.74 12.63 27.08
C THR A 459 11.53 11.78 27.47
N MET A 460 11.42 10.55 26.95
CA MET A 460 10.30 9.66 27.27
C MET A 460 10.30 9.30 28.76
N LYS A 461 9.13 9.38 29.40
CA LYS A 461 8.95 9.02 30.80
C LYS A 461 9.28 7.55 31.05
N GLU A 462 9.80 7.25 32.24
CA GLU A 462 10.28 5.91 32.60
C GLU A 462 9.19 4.82 32.51
N ASN A 463 7.95 5.15 32.87
CA ASN A 463 6.82 4.23 32.73
C ASN A 463 6.52 3.93 31.25
N HIS A 464 6.58 4.93 30.37
CA HIS A 464 6.43 4.73 28.92
C HIS A 464 7.59 3.95 28.33
N LYS A 465 8.84 4.19 28.78
CA LYS A 465 10.01 3.40 28.37
C LYS A 465 9.82 1.93 28.71
N LYS A 466 9.47 1.61 29.95
CA LYS A 466 9.20 0.23 30.41
C LYS A 466 8.08 -0.43 29.61
N MET A 467 6.96 0.27 29.42
CA MET A 467 5.83 -0.21 28.62
C MET A 467 6.25 -0.49 27.18
N THR A 468 6.99 0.43 26.56
CA THR A 468 7.44 0.30 25.17
C THR A 468 8.42 -0.85 25.03
N SER A 469 9.46 -0.93 25.87
CA SER A 469 10.44 -2.02 25.86
C SER A 469 9.77 -3.39 26.03
N PHE A 470 8.79 -3.52 26.92
CA PHE A 470 8.05 -4.77 27.11
C PHE A 470 7.34 -5.23 25.83
N TRP A 471 6.58 -4.34 25.18
CA TRP A 471 5.82 -4.71 23.99
C TRP A 471 6.70 -4.89 22.74
N ILE A 472 7.79 -4.13 22.64
CA ILE A 472 8.78 -4.31 21.58
C ILE A 472 9.48 -5.67 21.73
N ASP A 473 9.92 -6.04 22.93
CA ASP A 473 10.50 -7.36 23.21
C ASP A 473 9.50 -8.49 22.95
N PHE A 474 8.22 -8.31 23.34
CA PHE A 474 7.16 -9.26 23.00
C PHE A 474 7.00 -9.44 21.48
N ALA A 475 6.96 -8.33 20.74
CA ALA A 475 6.83 -8.36 19.29
C ALA A 475 8.01 -9.09 18.64
N ILE A 476 9.25 -8.79 19.05
CA ILE A 476 10.46 -9.44 18.55
C ILE A 476 10.45 -10.94 18.83
N LYS A 477 10.15 -11.35 20.06
CA LYS A 477 10.10 -12.77 20.47
C LYS A 477 9.04 -13.57 19.74
N ASN A 478 7.94 -12.93 19.35
CA ASN A 478 6.80 -13.59 18.71
C ASN A 478 6.67 -13.25 17.21
N LYS A 479 7.66 -12.56 16.60
CA LYS A 479 7.55 -12.02 15.24
C LYS A 479 7.19 -13.04 14.18
N LYS A 480 7.67 -14.28 14.32
CA LYS A 480 7.34 -15.38 13.40
C LYS A 480 5.83 -15.65 13.37
N VAL A 481 5.21 -15.75 14.54
CA VAL A 481 3.76 -15.99 14.63
C VAL A 481 3.01 -14.71 14.23
N LEU A 482 3.45 -13.55 14.71
CA LEU A 482 2.77 -12.29 14.42
C LEU A 482 2.79 -11.93 12.92
N LEU A 483 3.90 -12.16 12.21
CA LEU A 483 4.14 -11.64 10.86
C LEU A 483 4.10 -12.72 9.76
N ASP A 484 4.64 -13.92 10.01
CA ASP A 484 4.84 -14.94 8.96
C ASP A 484 3.75 -16.03 8.93
N SER A 485 2.93 -16.12 9.99
CA SER A 485 1.95 -17.20 10.14
C SER A 485 0.58 -16.88 9.53
N LYS A 486 -0.35 -17.84 9.57
CA LYS A 486 -1.72 -17.61 9.10
C LYS A 486 -2.37 -16.51 9.92
N PHE A 487 -3.14 -15.66 9.26
CA PHE A 487 -3.70 -14.44 9.84
C PHE A 487 -5.18 -14.33 9.53
N TYR A 488 -6.00 -14.25 10.58
CA TYR A 488 -7.45 -14.10 10.50
C TYR A 488 -7.82 -12.82 11.25
N ALA A 489 -8.46 -11.89 10.53
CA ALA A 489 -9.13 -10.76 11.14
C ALA A 489 -10.64 -11.06 11.16
N TYR A 490 -11.31 -10.77 12.28
CA TYR A 490 -12.73 -11.09 12.45
C TYR A 490 -13.55 -9.81 12.49
N GLU A 491 -14.82 -9.91 12.16
CA GLU A 491 -15.82 -8.85 12.10
C GLU A 491 -15.31 -7.56 11.42
N PRO A 492 -15.04 -7.59 10.10
CA PRO A 492 -14.59 -6.39 9.38
C PRO A 492 -15.55 -5.23 9.54
N GLN A 493 -16.86 -5.50 9.59
CA GLN A 493 -17.93 -4.53 9.81
C GLN A 493 -17.82 -3.81 11.17
N ASN A 494 -17.20 -4.45 12.16
CA ASN A 494 -16.93 -3.89 13.49
C ASN A 494 -15.45 -3.48 13.67
N LEU A 495 -14.73 -3.26 12.56
CA LEU A 495 -13.37 -2.73 12.53
C LEU A 495 -12.35 -3.62 13.25
N TYR A 496 -12.46 -4.93 13.05
CA TYR A 496 -11.50 -5.93 13.53
C TYR A 496 -11.33 -5.96 15.05
N PRO A 497 -12.41 -6.22 15.82
CA PRO A 497 -12.33 -6.30 17.28
C PRO A 497 -11.59 -7.53 17.79
N VAL A 498 -11.37 -8.54 16.94
CA VAL A 498 -10.57 -9.74 17.25
C VAL A 498 -9.65 -10.03 16.08
N ILE A 499 -8.37 -10.27 16.39
CA ILE A 499 -7.36 -10.66 15.40
C ILE A 499 -6.63 -11.90 15.92
N LYS A 500 -6.35 -12.85 15.03
CA LYS A 500 -5.66 -14.10 15.34
C LYS A 500 -4.54 -14.35 14.34
N ALA A 501 -3.35 -14.64 14.86
CA ALA A 501 -2.26 -15.21 14.07
C ALA A 501 -1.83 -16.55 14.66
N PHE A 502 -1.57 -17.54 13.81
CA PHE A 502 -1.29 -18.90 14.25
C PHE A 502 -0.48 -19.72 13.24
N ASP A 503 0.35 -20.61 13.76
CA ASP A 503 0.97 -21.70 13.00
C ASP A 503 0.54 -23.06 13.59
N GLU A 504 1.33 -24.12 13.35
CA GLU A 504 1.03 -25.46 13.87
C GLU A 504 1.17 -25.57 15.40
N LYS A 505 2.00 -24.72 16.03
CA LYS A 505 2.40 -24.84 17.44
C LYS A 505 1.92 -23.68 18.29
N ASP A 506 1.95 -22.48 17.76
CA ASP A 506 1.69 -21.23 18.50
C ASP A 506 0.47 -20.51 17.95
N GLU A 507 -0.22 -19.81 18.84
CA GLU A 507 -1.39 -19.00 18.53
C GLU A 507 -1.39 -17.72 19.35
N ILE A 508 -1.65 -16.59 18.70
CA ILE A 508 -1.76 -15.28 19.35
C ILE A 508 -3.09 -14.67 18.94
N ILE A 509 -3.93 -14.37 19.93
CA ILE A 509 -5.24 -13.74 19.73
C ILE A 509 -5.23 -12.40 20.46
N ALA A 510 -5.56 -11.32 19.77
CA ALA A 510 -5.81 -10.03 20.40
C ALA A 510 -7.29 -9.66 20.36
N VAL A 511 -7.77 -9.08 21.47
CA VAL A 511 -9.13 -8.60 21.64
C VAL A 511 -9.10 -7.10 21.90
N TYR A 512 -9.81 -6.34 21.07
CA TYR A 512 -9.83 -4.88 21.07
C TYR A 512 -11.17 -4.27 21.48
N SER A 513 -12.19 -5.11 21.72
CA SER A 513 -13.51 -4.69 22.17
C SER A 513 -14.02 -5.59 23.29
N LYS A 514 -14.77 -5.00 24.24
CA LYS A 514 -15.36 -5.75 25.35
C LYS A 514 -16.38 -6.78 24.85
N ASN A 515 -16.63 -7.79 25.67
CA ASN A 515 -17.67 -8.81 25.45
C ASN A 515 -17.51 -9.61 24.15
N LYS A 516 -16.26 -9.78 23.68
CA LYS A 516 -15.94 -10.64 22.55
C LYS A 516 -15.70 -12.08 23.02
N VAL A 517 -16.25 -13.03 22.28
CA VAL A 517 -16.00 -14.46 22.47
C VAL A 517 -14.86 -14.85 21.55
N ILE A 518 -13.85 -15.52 22.09
CA ILE A 518 -12.72 -16.05 21.32
C ILE A 518 -12.65 -17.56 21.49
N ASN A 519 -12.22 -18.25 20.43
CA ASN A 519 -12.10 -19.71 20.39
C ASN A 519 -10.62 -20.10 20.20
N PRO A 520 -9.84 -20.14 21.29
CA PRO A 520 -8.44 -20.55 21.22
C PRO A 520 -8.30 -22.06 20.95
N ASP A 521 -7.30 -22.45 20.18
CA ASP A 521 -6.95 -23.86 19.99
C ASP A 521 -6.12 -24.36 21.18
N LEU A 522 -6.77 -25.08 22.09
CA LEU A 522 -6.15 -25.56 23.34
C LEU A 522 -5.04 -26.61 23.12
N ASN A 523 -4.82 -27.08 21.89
CA ASN A 523 -3.68 -27.93 21.55
C ASN A 523 -2.41 -27.14 21.23
N LYS A 524 -2.49 -25.80 21.16
CA LYS A 524 -1.37 -24.90 20.84
C LYS A 524 -0.90 -24.13 22.06
N ASN A 525 0.26 -23.50 21.93
CA ASN A 525 0.72 -22.48 22.86
C ASN A 525 -0.01 -21.16 22.59
N VAL A 526 -1.09 -20.92 23.35
CA VAL A 526 -1.98 -19.77 23.16
C VAL A 526 -1.51 -18.58 24.00
N LYS A 527 -1.36 -17.43 23.37
CA LYS A 527 -1.16 -16.13 24.02
C LYS A 527 -2.33 -15.22 23.70
N ILE A 528 -2.93 -14.62 24.73
CA ILE A 528 -4.07 -13.70 24.59
C ILE A 528 -3.61 -12.29 24.94
N ILE A 529 -3.81 -11.36 24.02
CA ILE A 529 -3.57 -9.94 24.21
C ILE A 529 -4.91 -9.27 24.46
N ASN A 530 -5.11 -8.74 25.67
CA ASN A 530 -6.26 -7.91 25.95
C ASN A 530 -5.90 -6.43 25.71
N ALA A 531 -6.45 -5.84 24.65
CA ALA A 531 -6.27 -4.45 24.27
C ALA A 531 -7.57 -3.63 24.42
N THR A 532 -8.54 -4.13 25.20
CA THR A 532 -9.78 -3.39 25.49
C THR A 532 -9.51 -2.21 26.41
N SER A 533 -10.24 -1.10 26.23
CA SER A 533 -10.36 -0.07 27.26
C SER A 533 -11.16 -0.61 28.45
N ASP A 534 -10.83 -0.21 29.68
CA ASP A 534 -11.61 -0.51 30.89
C ASP A 534 -13.01 0.10 30.92
#